data_AF-A0A224WYW7-F1
#
_entry.id   AF-A0A224WYW7-F1
#
_cell.length_a   1.000
_cell.length_b   1.000
_cell.length_c   1.000
_cell.angle_alpha   90.00
_cell.angle_beta   90.00
_cell.angle_gamma   90.00
#
_symmetry.space_group_name_H-M   'P 1'
#
loop_
_entity.id
_entity.type
_entity.pdbx_description
1 polymer ?
#
loop_
_entity_poly.entity_id
_entity_poly.type
_entity_poly.pdbx_seq_one_letter_code
_entity_poly.pdbx_strand_id
1 'polypeptide(L)'
;MAKTKLELELSKLIDKNSASDVEIMRRYLSLVDTYKKLDKSIEKNGVMISVKNGKQNFLKSNPAVSEKVKVNAALIKLGEFFEKKRLEKSAEKGINLNELY
;
A
#
# COMPACT_ATOMS: atom_id res chain seq x y z
N MET A 1 18.26 3.04 9.72
CA MET A 1 17.06 3.86 9.40
C MET A 1 16.03 3.66 10.50
N ALA A 2 15.37 4.71 10.95
CA ALA A 2 14.30 4.58 11.95
C ALA A 2 13.06 3.93 11.32
N LYS A 3 12.38 3.06 12.07
CA LYS A 3 11.14 2.42 11.62
C LYS A 3 10.03 3.46 11.48
N THR A 4 9.25 3.37 10.41
CA THR A 4 8.11 4.28 10.21
C THR A 4 7.00 4.00 11.23
N LYS A 5 6.13 4.99 11.50
CA LYS A 5 4.95 4.80 12.37
C LYS A 5 4.10 3.61 11.93
N LEU A 6 3.90 3.46 10.61
CA LEU A 6 3.16 2.36 10.01
C LEU A 6 3.87 1.02 10.23
N GLU A 7 5.19 0.94 10.01
CA GLU A 7 5.94 -0.29 10.28
C GLU A 7 5.83 -0.72 11.74
N LEU A 8 5.93 0.24 12.68
CA LEU A 8 5.78 -0.03 14.10
C LEU A 8 4.38 -0.57 14.41
N GLU A 9 3.33 0.01 13.84
CA GLU A 9 1.95 -0.43 13.99
C GLU A 9 1.75 -1.86 13.46
N LEU A 10 2.11 -2.12 12.20
CA LEU A 10 1.93 -3.44 11.59
C LEU A 10 2.76 -4.52 12.31
N SER A 11 3.97 -4.18 12.77
CA SER A 11 4.81 -5.11 13.53
C SER A 11 4.20 -5.56 14.86
N LYS A 12 3.23 -4.81 15.41
CA LYS A 12 2.48 -5.21 16.62
C LYS A 12 1.35 -6.18 16.32
N LEU A 13 0.93 -6.31 15.07
CA LEU A 13 -0.19 -7.18 14.65
C LEU A 13 0.27 -8.59 14.30
N ILE A 14 1.48 -8.71 13.75
CA ILE A 14 2.00 -9.96 13.22
C ILE A 14 2.80 -10.78 14.22
N ASP A 15 2.99 -12.07 13.94
CA ASP A 15 4.01 -12.87 14.62
C ASP A 15 5.39 -12.57 14.00
N LYS A 16 6.31 -12.05 14.80
CA LYS A 16 7.67 -11.67 14.35
C LYS A 16 8.59 -12.87 14.14
N ASN A 17 8.23 -14.04 14.66
CA ASN A 17 8.98 -15.28 14.45
C ASN A 17 8.51 -16.02 13.19
N SER A 18 7.33 -15.68 12.66
CA SER A 18 6.81 -16.19 11.40
C SER A 18 7.46 -15.46 10.21
N ALA A 19 8.25 -16.20 9.42
CA ALA A 19 8.89 -15.64 8.24
C ALA A 19 7.88 -15.12 7.20
N SER A 20 6.73 -15.79 7.06
CA SER A 20 5.66 -15.36 6.15
C SER A 20 5.00 -14.06 6.61
N ASP A 21 4.74 -13.92 7.90
CA ASP A 21 4.17 -12.72 8.49
C ASP A 21 5.08 -11.50 8.28
N VAL A 22 6.38 -11.68 8.53
CA VAL A 22 7.40 -10.65 8.33
C VAL A 22 7.53 -10.27 6.85
N GLU A 23 7.49 -11.24 5.94
CA GLU A 23 7.53 -10.99 4.49
C GLU A 23 6.32 -10.17 4.03
N ILE A 24 5.10 -10.55 4.46
CA ILE A 24 3.86 -9.84 4.11
C ILE A 24 3.91 -8.38 4.56
N MET A 25 4.37 -8.12 5.79
CA MET A 25 4.57 -6.76 6.31
C MET A 25 5.56 -5.95 5.48
N ARG A 26 6.74 -6.53 5.17
CA ARG A 26 7.76 -5.84 4.36
C ARG A 26 7.24 -5.52 2.97
N ARG A 27 6.56 -6.46 2.33
CA ARG A 27 5.96 -6.28 0.99
C ARG A 27 4.88 -5.21 1.00
N TYR A 28 4.01 -5.18 2.01
CA TYR A 28 3.03 -4.10 2.18
C TYR A 28 3.71 -2.72 2.29
N LEU A 29 4.72 -2.59 3.15
CA LEU A 29 5.47 -1.34 3.31
C LEU A 29 6.16 -0.89 2.02
N SER A 30 6.71 -1.84 1.25
CA SER A 30 7.30 -1.57 -0.06
C SER A 30 6.26 -1.07 -1.07
N LEU A 31 5.06 -1.64 -1.09
CA LEU A 31 3.97 -1.16 -1.95
C LEU A 31 3.50 0.24 -1.55
N VAL A 32 3.46 0.58 -0.26
CA VAL A 32 3.14 1.94 0.22
C VAL A 32 4.17 2.95 -0.30
N ASP A 33 5.45 2.61 -0.27
CA ASP A 33 6.51 3.47 -0.81
C ASP A 33 6.39 3.63 -2.34
N THR A 34 6.16 2.54 -3.07
CA THR A 34 5.89 2.58 -4.51
C THR A 34 4.68 3.45 -4.84
N TYR A 35 3.59 3.32 -4.09
CA TYR A 35 2.37 4.12 -4.27
C TYR A 35 2.67 5.63 -4.15
N LYS A 36 3.43 6.03 -3.12
CA LYS A 36 3.85 7.43 -2.92
C LYS A 36 4.79 7.93 -4.01
N LYS A 37 5.66 7.07 -4.56
CA LYS A 37 6.52 7.42 -5.69
C LYS A 37 5.72 7.64 -6.97
N LEU A 38 4.68 6.84 -7.20
CA LEU A 38 3.76 7.01 -8.31
C LEU A 38 2.96 8.30 -8.18
N ASP A 39 2.53 8.67 -6.97
CA ASP A 39 1.91 9.98 -6.71
C ASP A 39 2.80 11.14 -7.16
N LYS A 40 4.05 11.17 -6.67
CA LYS A 40 5.02 12.20 -7.05
C LYS A 40 5.27 12.24 -8.56
N SER A 41 5.26 11.09 -9.23
CA SER A 41 5.40 11.02 -10.69
C SER A 41 4.20 11.62 -11.41
N ILE A 42 2.98 11.36 -10.93
CA ILE A 42 1.75 11.90 -11.51
C ILE A 42 1.65 13.41 -11.24
N GLU A 43 1.95 13.86 -10.03
CA GLU A 43 1.99 15.29 -9.67
C GLU A 43 2.97 16.06 -10.56
N LYS A 44 4.16 15.49 -10.80
CA LYS A 44 5.19 16.12 -11.62
C LYS A 44 4.85 16.16 -13.11
N ASN A 45 4.30 15.07 -13.65
CA ASN A 45 4.16 14.90 -15.11
C ASN A 45 2.73 15.10 -15.61
N GLY A 46 1.76 15.23 -14.71
CA GLY A 46 0.34 15.26 -15.03
C GLY A 46 -0.25 13.87 -15.31
N VAL A 47 -1.59 13.83 -15.39
CA VAL A 47 -2.35 12.61 -15.71
C VAL A 47 -2.32 12.27 -17.20
N MET A 48 -2.02 13.26 -18.05
CA MET A 48 -1.78 13.13 -19.49
C MET A 48 -0.36 13.62 -19.79
N ILE A 49 0.36 12.90 -20.65
CA ILE A 49 1.70 13.25 -21.09
C ILE A 49 1.74 13.46 -22.61
N SER A 50 2.54 14.42 -23.06
CA SER A 50 2.82 14.61 -24.47
C SER A 50 3.97 13.71 -24.90
N VAL A 51 3.76 12.95 -25.97
CA VAL A 51 4.79 12.12 -26.60
C VAL A 51 5.11 12.69 -27.96
N LYS A 52 6.41 12.92 -28.18
CA LYS A 52 6.96 13.35 -29.47
C LYS A 52 7.53 12.14 -30.21
N ASN A 53 6.99 11.85 -31.38
CA ASN A 53 7.50 10.82 -32.28
C ASN A 53 7.87 11.46 -33.63
N GLY A 54 9.17 11.72 -33.83
CA GLY A 54 9.65 12.48 -34.98
C GLY A 54 9.03 13.90 -35.01
N LYS A 55 8.19 14.16 -36.02
CA LYS A 55 7.44 15.42 -36.19
C LYS A 55 6.03 15.39 -35.57
N GLN A 56 5.53 14.23 -35.15
CA GLN A 56 4.19 14.10 -34.57
C GLN A 56 4.26 14.28 -33.05
N ASN A 57 3.29 15.01 -32.50
CA ASN A 57 3.06 15.15 -31.07
C ASN A 57 1.64 14.68 -30.74
N PHE A 58 1.50 13.80 -29.76
CA PHE A 58 0.18 13.36 -29.29
C PHE A 58 0.14 13.23 -27.78
N LEU A 59 -1.04 13.46 -27.21
CA LEU A 59 -1.30 13.26 -25.79
C LEU A 59 -1.72 11.81 -25.53
N LYS A 60 -1.15 11.20 -24.49
CA LYS A 60 -1.59 9.90 -23.98
C LYS A 60 -1.66 9.91 -22.46
N SER A 61 -2.41 8.98 -21.88
CA SER A 61 -2.45 8.81 -20.42
C SER A 61 -1.07 8.50 -19.85
N ASN A 62 -0.76 9.09 -18.69
CA ASN A 62 0.45 8.79 -17.95
C ASN A 62 0.43 7.33 -17.46
N PRO A 63 1.40 6.47 -17.86
CA PRO A 63 1.44 5.08 -17.42
C PRO A 63 1.48 4.90 -15.89
N ALA A 64 1.97 5.90 -15.15
CA ALA A 64 1.99 5.87 -13.69
C ALA A 64 0.56 5.80 -13.09
N VAL A 65 -0.44 6.33 -13.78
CA VAL A 65 -1.85 6.31 -13.31
C VAL A 65 -2.37 4.88 -13.26
N SER A 66 -2.22 4.11 -14.35
CA SER A 66 -2.70 2.73 -14.39
C SER A 66 -1.89 1.82 -13.45
N GLU A 67 -0.59 2.07 -13.32
CA GLU A 67 0.24 1.32 -12.38
C GLU A 67 -0.14 1.61 -10.92
N LYS A 68 -0.47 2.86 -10.59
CA LYS A 68 -0.94 3.24 -9.25
C LYS A 68 -2.22 2.51 -8.87
N VAL A 69 -3.15 2.33 -9.82
CA VAL A 69 -4.39 1.55 -9.60
C VAL A 69 -4.06 0.08 -9.26
N LYS A 70 -3.10 -0.53 -9.95
CA LYS A 70 -2.68 -1.92 -9.65
C LYS A 70 -2.02 -2.04 -8.28
N VAL A 71 -1.12 -1.11 -7.94
CA VAL A 71 -0.48 -1.05 -6.61
C VAL A 71 -1.54 -0.88 -5.52
N ASN A 72 -2.56 -0.04 -5.74
CA ASN A 72 -3.68 0.13 -4.81
C ASN A 72 -4.44 -1.18 -4.58
N ALA A 73 -4.78 -1.92 -5.65
CA ALA A 73 -5.46 -3.20 -5.53
C ALA A 73 -4.62 -4.22 -4.73
N ALA A 74 -3.29 -4.25 -4.95
CA ALA A 74 -2.39 -5.09 -4.17
C ALA A 74 -2.32 -4.67 -2.68
N LEU A 75 -2.33 -3.36 -2.39
CA LEU A 75 -2.38 -2.83 -1.04
C LEU A 75 -3.67 -3.23 -0.32
N ILE A 76 -4.84 -3.10 -0.97
CA ILE A 76 -6.12 -3.51 -0.38
C ILE A 76 -6.08 -5.00 -0.01
N LYS A 77 -5.66 -5.85 -0.95
CA LYS A 77 -5.59 -7.30 -0.73
C LYS A 77 -4.64 -7.69 0.41
N LEU A 78 -3.46 -7.06 0.51
CA LEU A 78 -2.56 -7.30 1.64
C LEU A 78 -3.05 -6.62 2.94
N GLY A 79 -3.85 -5.56 2.83
CA GLY A 79 -4.50 -4.89 3.94
C GLY A 79 -5.47 -5.81 4.69
N GLU A 80 -6.21 -6.65 3.96
CA GLU A 80 -7.12 -7.66 4.52
C GLU A 80 -6.41 -8.62 5.50
N PHE A 81 -5.14 -8.97 5.23
CA PHE A 81 -4.35 -9.78 6.16
C PHE A 81 -4.18 -9.08 7.52
N PHE A 82 -3.90 -7.77 7.52
CA PHE A 82 -3.75 -7.02 8.77
C PHE A 82 -5.07 -6.73 9.47
N GLU A 83 -6.18 -6.57 8.73
CA GLU A 83 -7.51 -6.48 9.34
C GLU A 83 -7.86 -7.77 10.08
N LYS A 84 -7.59 -8.93 9.46
CA LYS A 84 -7.80 -10.22 10.12
C LYS A 84 -6.97 -10.32 11.42
N LYS A 85 -5.68 -9.94 11.38
CA LYS A 85 -4.81 -9.92 12.57
C LYS A 85 -5.32 -8.96 13.65
N ARG A 86 -5.90 -7.81 13.28
CA ARG A 86 -6.54 -6.89 14.23
C ARG A 86 -7.73 -7.53 14.93
N LEU A 87 -8.61 -8.19 14.16
CA LEU A 87 -9.79 -8.88 14.70
C LEU A 87 -9.39 -10.03 15.64
N GLU A 88 -8.42 -10.85 15.25
CA GLU A 88 -7.87 -11.93 16.08
C GLU A 88 -7.36 -11.38 17.43
N LYS A 89 -6.57 -10.30 17.40
CA LYS A 89 -6.06 -9.67 18.64
C LYS A 89 -7.12 -9.01 19.51
N SER A 90 -8.18 -8.45 18.92
CA SER A 90 -9.29 -7.85 19.68
C SER A 90 -10.11 -8.93 20.38
N ALA A 91 -10.35 -10.06 19.70
CA ALA A 91 -11.03 -11.22 20.27
C ALA A 91 -10.23 -11.84 21.43
N GLU A 92 -8.91 -12.00 21.29
CA GLU A 92 -8.03 -12.49 22.36
C GLU A 92 -8.05 -11.61 23.63
N LYS A 93 -8.32 -10.31 23.47
CA LYS A 93 -8.41 -9.36 24.59
C LYS A 93 -9.80 -9.30 25.23
N GLY A 94 -10.77 -10.08 24.74
CA GLY A 94 -12.14 -10.04 25.24
C GLY A 94 -12.86 -8.72 24.95
N ILE A 95 -12.40 -7.94 23.95
CA ILE A 95 -13.06 -6.69 23.56
C ILE A 95 -14.20 -7.02 22.59
N ASN A 96 -15.44 -6.84 23.04
CA ASN A 96 -16.61 -6.99 22.20
C ASN A 96 -16.77 -5.76 21.28
N LEU A 97 -16.46 -5.92 20.00
CA LEU A 97 -16.58 -4.84 19.01
C LEU A 97 -18.03 -4.41 18.72
N ASN A 98 -19.03 -5.19 19.17
CA ASN A 98 -20.45 -4.81 19.07
C ASN A 98 -20.89 -3.80 20.15
N GLU A 99 -20.01 -3.41 21.07
CA GLU A 99 -20.30 -2.39 22.09
C GLU A 99 -19.73 -1.00 21.72
N LEU A 100 -19.15 -0.86 20.52
CA LEU A 100 -18.51 0.37 20.05
C LEU A 100 -19.29 1.10 18.94
N TYR A 101 -20.54 0.71 18.68
CA TYR A 101 -21.49 1.41 17.81
C TYR A 101 -22.89 1.41 18.40
#